data_AF-A0AAZ3SV30-F1
#
_entry.id   AF-A0AAZ3SV30-F1
#
_cell.length_a   1.000
_cell.length_b   1.000
_cell.length_c   1.000
_cell.angle_alpha   90.00
_cell.angle_beta   90.00
_cell.angle_gamma   90.00
#
_symmetry.space_group_name_H-M   'P 1'
#
loop_
_entity.id
_entity.type
_entity.pdbx_description
1 polymer ?
#
loop_
_entity_poly.entity_id
_entity_poly.type
_entity_poly.pdbx_seq_one_letter_code
_entity_poly.pdbx_strand_id
1 'polypeptide(L)'
;MDGTRLLFVLFGGLLEVYCGVSANRGGSPSFTDEIPFKINWPGSEFTLPTSGAFYKEDDFVIMTTTEKEKYKCLLPSLSNGDGDDDKVYAGPTPGDLLDPLFKESSCSYRESTSPMREEAFSSTHKPLVVGGQTQVTVGTTHISRMTDEQLIKEFLSGSYCLHGGVGWWKYEFCYGKHVHQYHEDKEQGKNIVVVGSWNAEEHLQWAQKNVARSYQFKDDGVQKVKLVSLFYGHGDVCDLTGKPRQVIVKLKCKESESPHAVTVYMLEPQTCQYVLGVESPVICQILDTADEKGLLSISS
;
A
#
# COMPACT_ATOMS: atom_id res chain seq x y z
N MET A 1 -35.65 72.73 -29.34
CA MET A 1 -36.08 71.84 -30.44
C MET A 1 -35.88 70.41 -29.94
N ASP A 2 -36.67 70.01 -28.94
CA ASP A 2 -38.03 69.43 -29.09
C ASP A 2 -37.96 68.05 -29.76
N GLY A 3 -38.53 66.98 -29.23
CA GLY A 3 -39.43 66.88 -28.09
C GLY A 3 -39.84 65.43 -27.82
N THR A 4 -40.33 65.25 -26.60
CA THR A 4 -41.00 64.11 -25.98
C THR A 4 -42.29 63.69 -26.70
N ARG A 5 -42.63 62.38 -26.69
CA ARG A 5 -43.98 61.74 -26.70
C ARG A 5 -43.79 60.21 -26.73
N LEU A 6 -44.04 59.39 -25.70
CA LEU A 6 -45.16 59.15 -24.77
C LEU A 6 -46.34 58.33 -25.37
N LEU A 7 -46.41 57.06 -24.93
CA LEU A 7 -47.57 56.20 -24.58
C LEU A 7 -48.47 55.53 -25.63
N PHE A 8 -49.13 54.45 -25.14
CA PHE A 8 -50.23 53.57 -25.66
C PHE A 8 -49.75 52.16 -26.15
N VAL A 9 -50.18 50.97 -25.69
CA VAL A 9 -51.36 50.40 -24.98
C VAL A 9 -50.95 48.99 -24.44
N LEU A 10 -50.97 48.70 -23.13
CA LEU A 10 -51.97 47.92 -22.34
C LEU A 10 -52.56 46.65 -22.98
N PHE A 11 -52.32 45.47 -22.36
CA PHE A 11 -53.20 44.27 -22.17
C PHE A 11 -52.25 43.11 -21.74
N GLY A 12 -52.39 42.33 -20.66
CA GLY A 12 -53.28 42.19 -19.49
C GLY A 12 -52.58 41.18 -18.54
N GLY A 13 -52.55 41.40 -17.21
CA GLY A 13 -53.33 40.66 -16.19
C GLY A 13 -52.82 39.22 -15.95
N LEU A 14 -52.05 38.92 -14.88
CA LEU A 14 -52.49 38.36 -13.56
C LEU A 14 -53.46 37.16 -13.69
N LEU A 15 -53.37 36.00 -13.01
CA LEU A 15 -52.72 35.54 -11.77
C LEU A 15 -52.95 34.01 -11.62
N GLU A 16 -51.97 33.27 -11.04
CA GLU A 16 -51.98 32.00 -10.27
C GLU A 16 -52.78 30.72 -10.67
N VAL A 17 -52.16 29.52 -10.57
CA VAL A 17 -52.07 28.63 -9.37
C VAL A 17 -51.42 27.27 -9.77
N TYR A 18 -50.46 26.83 -8.95
CA TYR A 18 -49.95 25.48 -8.65
C TYR A 18 -50.41 24.25 -9.48
N CYS A 19 -49.42 23.48 -9.96
CA CYS A 19 -49.28 22.06 -9.62
C CYS A 19 -47.85 21.57 -9.91
N GLY A 20 -47.17 21.04 -8.89
CA GLY A 20 -45.83 20.48 -9.02
C GLY A 20 -45.87 19.01 -9.43
N VAL A 21 -44.85 18.57 -10.18
CA VAL A 21 -44.25 17.23 -10.05
C VAL A 21 -42.76 17.40 -10.34
N SER A 22 -41.95 17.29 -9.29
CA SER A 22 -40.51 17.15 -9.40
C SER A 22 -40.21 15.71 -9.83
N ALA A 23 -39.71 15.54 -11.06
CA ALA A 23 -39.19 14.25 -11.51
C ALA A 23 -37.70 14.17 -11.15
N ASN A 24 -37.42 13.70 -9.95
CA ASN A 24 -36.12 13.12 -9.58
C ASN A 24 -35.85 11.92 -10.50
N ARG A 25 -35.01 12.09 -11.53
CA ARG A 25 -34.23 10.97 -12.07
C ARG A 25 -32.98 10.84 -11.22
N GLY A 26 -33.00 9.88 -10.30
CA GLY A 26 -31.85 9.46 -9.53
C GLY A 26 -30.76 8.93 -10.46
N GLY A 27 -29.75 9.77 -10.71
CA GLY A 27 -28.42 9.28 -11.04
C GLY A 27 -27.75 8.87 -9.74
N SER A 28 -27.29 7.63 -9.66
CA SER A 28 -26.39 7.18 -8.60
C SER A 28 -25.16 8.09 -8.61
N PRO A 29 -24.70 8.63 -7.47
CA PRO A 29 -23.51 9.47 -7.48
C PRO A 29 -22.31 8.61 -7.86
N SER A 30 -21.67 8.98 -8.96
CA SER A 30 -20.32 8.53 -9.31
C SER A 30 -19.39 8.82 -8.13
N PHE A 31 -18.61 7.83 -7.72
CA PHE A 31 -17.63 7.93 -6.65
C PHE A 31 -16.51 8.88 -7.11
N THR A 32 -16.57 10.15 -6.72
CA THR A 32 -15.52 11.14 -6.98
C THR A 32 -14.94 11.64 -5.65
N ASP A 33 -13.63 11.91 -5.63
CA ASP A 33 -12.90 12.45 -4.46
C ASP A 33 -13.29 13.91 -4.12
N GLU A 34 -14.30 14.47 -4.77
CA GLU A 34 -14.79 15.83 -4.56
C GLU A 34 -15.83 15.94 -3.43
N ILE A 35 -16.16 14.83 -2.77
CA ILE A 35 -16.98 14.85 -1.55
C ILE A 35 -16.03 14.72 -0.34
N PRO A 36 -15.58 15.83 0.26
CA PRO A 36 -14.96 15.75 1.57
C PRO A 36 -16.01 15.22 2.55
N PHE A 37 -15.78 14.02 3.09
CA PHE A 37 -16.60 13.49 4.16
C PHE A 37 -16.64 14.54 5.27
N LYS A 38 -17.82 15.12 5.51
CA LYS A 38 -18.00 16.13 6.53
C LYS A 38 -17.98 15.43 7.88
N ILE A 39 -16.79 15.29 8.46
CA ILE A 39 -16.60 14.77 9.82
C ILE A 39 -17.15 15.83 10.78
N ASN A 40 -18.38 15.63 11.23
CA ASN A 40 -18.97 16.45 12.28
C ASN A 40 -18.46 15.93 13.63
N TRP A 41 -17.55 16.68 14.24
CA TRP A 41 -17.10 16.44 15.61
C TRP A 41 -18.19 16.92 16.58
N PRO A 42 -18.82 16.04 17.38
CA PRO A 42 -19.98 16.41 18.19
C PRO A 42 -19.65 17.24 19.46
N GLY A 43 -18.46 17.83 19.55
CA GLY A 43 -18.03 18.60 20.71
C GLY A 43 -17.87 17.77 21.97
N SER A 44 -17.66 18.44 23.11
CA SER A 44 -17.42 17.81 24.42
C SER A 44 -18.68 17.26 25.10
N GLU A 45 -19.87 17.58 24.58
CA GLU A 45 -21.16 17.12 25.11
C GLU A 45 -21.85 16.21 24.09
N PHE A 46 -21.34 14.99 23.95
CA PHE A 46 -21.98 13.95 23.15
C PHE A 46 -22.44 12.81 24.06
N THR A 47 -23.76 12.64 24.18
CA THR A 47 -24.36 11.44 24.76
C THR A 47 -24.58 10.43 23.65
N LEU A 48 -23.88 9.29 23.74
CA LEU A 48 -24.10 8.15 22.84
C LEU A 48 -25.57 7.73 22.88
N PRO A 49 -26.20 7.40 21.73
CA PRO A 49 -27.53 6.82 21.75
C PRO A 49 -27.49 5.51 22.55
N THR A 50 -28.44 5.37 23.48
CA THR A 50 -28.62 4.20 24.33
C THR A 50 -28.61 2.92 23.49
N SER A 51 -27.55 2.14 23.66
CA SER A 51 -27.44 0.69 23.45
C SER A 51 -28.21 0.11 22.26
N GLY A 52 -27.63 0.23 21.07
CA GLY A 52 -27.77 -0.81 20.03
C GLY A 52 -26.68 -1.86 20.23
N ALA A 53 -27.04 -3.14 20.09
CA ALA A 53 -26.33 -4.37 20.49
C ALA A 53 -24.85 -4.59 20.06
N PHE A 54 -24.17 -3.57 19.53
CA PHE A 54 -22.81 -3.66 19.00
C PHE A 54 -21.72 -3.13 19.91
N TYR A 55 -22.03 -2.37 20.96
CA TYR A 55 -21.02 -1.77 21.83
C TYR A 55 -21.21 -2.26 23.27
N LYS A 56 -20.25 -3.01 23.79
CA LYS A 56 -20.20 -3.40 25.21
C LYS A 56 -19.48 -2.29 25.99
N GLU A 57 -20.02 -1.91 27.14
CA GLU A 57 -19.46 -0.81 27.96
C GLU A 57 -18.03 -1.08 28.45
N ASP A 58 -17.63 -2.35 28.46
CA ASP A 58 -16.33 -2.86 28.93
C ASP A 58 -15.28 -2.99 27.82
N ASP A 59 -15.66 -2.97 26.53
CA ASP A 59 -14.74 -3.09 25.40
C ASP A 59 -14.30 -1.71 24.92
N PHE A 60 -13.29 -1.15 25.60
CA PHE A 60 -12.77 0.18 25.25
C PHE A 60 -11.25 0.31 25.36
N VAL A 61 -10.69 1.20 24.54
CA VAL A 61 -9.29 1.59 24.56
C VAL A 61 -9.19 3.06 24.95
N ILE A 62 -8.32 3.39 25.90
CA ILE A 62 -8.02 4.80 26.24
C ILE A 62 -6.89 5.29 25.34
N MET A 63 -7.20 6.24 24.48
CA MET A 63 -6.22 6.92 23.62
C MET A 63 -5.80 8.22 24.29
N THR A 64 -4.50 8.55 24.27
CA THR A 64 -3.98 9.81 24.84
C THR A 64 -3.31 10.63 23.76
N THR A 65 -3.68 11.91 23.63
CA THR A 65 -3.09 12.82 22.64
C THR A 65 -1.70 13.30 23.08
N THR A 66 -0.97 13.95 22.17
CA THR A 66 0.31 14.61 22.46
C THR A 66 0.19 15.70 23.53
N GLU A 67 -1.01 16.25 23.71
CA GLU A 67 -1.33 17.27 24.72
C GLU A 67 -1.89 16.66 26.03
N LYS A 68 -1.83 15.33 26.18
CA LYS A 68 -2.28 14.55 27.35
C LYS A 68 -3.79 14.50 27.58
N GLU A 69 -4.58 14.80 26.56
CA GLU A 69 -6.03 14.59 26.62
C GLU A 69 -6.33 13.09 26.46
N LYS A 70 -7.26 12.58 27.27
CA LYS A 70 -7.61 11.15 27.27
C LYS A 70 -8.99 10.96 26.63
N TYR A 71 -9.05 10.10 25.62
CA TYR A 71 -10.26 9.72 24.91
C TYR A 71 -10.59 8.25 25.16
N LYS A 72 -11.86 7.95 25.46
CA LYS A 72 -12.38 6.57 25.59
C LYS A 72 -12.92 6.13 24.22
N CYS A 73 -12.21 5.23 23.53
CA CYS A 73 -12.65 4.64 22.27
C CYS A 73 -13.40 3.32 22.57
N LEU A 74 -14.69 3.26 22.31
CA LEU A 74 -15.47 2.03 22.42
C LEU A 74 -15.29 1.20 21.14
N LEU A 75 -14.91 -0.07 21.28
CA LEU A 75 -14.77 -0.98 20.15
C LEU A 75 -16.09 -1.76 19.95
N PRO A 76 -16.56 -1.93 18.70
CA PRO A 76 -17.71 -2.75 18.44
C PRO A 76 -17.38 -4.23 18.67
N SER A 77 -18.19 -4.94 19.44
CA SER A 77 -18.06 -6.37 19.63
C SER A 77 -18.66 -7.10 18.43
N LEU A 78 -17.84 -7.84 17.68
CA LEU A 78 -18.30 -8.79 16.68
C LEU A 78 -18.82 -10.04 17.42
N SER A 79 -20.07 -10.00 17.90
CA SER A 79 -20.74 -11.22 18.32
C SER A 79 -20.95 -12.09 17.09
N ASN A 80 -20.30 -13.25 17.04
CA ASN A 80 -20.80 -14.38 16.26
C ASN A 80 -22.25 -14.58 16.68
N GLY A 81 -23.18 -14.35 15.76
CA GLY A 81 -24.60 -14.49 16.03
C GLY A 81 -24.91 -15.95 16.34
N ASP A 82 -25.19 -16.24 17.60
CA ASP A 82 -26.06 -17.36 17.97
C ASP A 82 -27.46 -16.77 18.16
N GLY A 83 -28.38 -17.14 17.26
CA GLY A 83 -29.82 -16.89 17.40
C GLY A 83 -30.47 -15.98 16.37
N ASP A 84 -30.32 -16.28 15.08
CA ASP A 84 -31.43 -16.17 14.11
C ASP A 84 -31.38 -17.43 13.21
N ASP A 85 -31.60 -18.59 13.83
CA ASP A 85 -32.12 -19.76 13.10
C ASP A 85 -33.54 -19.39 12.65
N ASP A 86 -33.65 -18.78 11.46
CA ASP A 86 -34.75 -18.95 10.50
C ASP A 86 -34.69 -17.98 9.29
N LYS A 87 -33.48 -17.67 8.81
CA LYS A 87 -33.31 -17.25 7.41
C LYS A 87 -32.24 -18.11 6.75
N VAL A 88 -32.65 -19.32 6.37
CA VAL A 88 -31.92 -20.14 5.39
C VAL A 88 -31.70 -19.27 4.17
N TYR A 89 -30.47 -18.83 3.97
CA TYR A 89 -30.08 -18.09 2.78
C TYR A 89 -30.33 -19.00 1.57
N ALA A 90 -31.41 -18.70 0.85
CA ALA A 90 -31.81 -19.41 -0.36
C ALA A 90 -31.13 -18.87 -1.63
N GLY A 91 -30.01 -18.15 -1.46
CA GLY A 91 -29.23 -17.58 -2.56
C GLY A 91 -28.08 -18.49 -2.99
N PRO A 92 -27.45 -18.19 -4.14
CA PRO A 92 -26.30 -18.94 -4.63
C PRO A 92 -25.16 -18.88 -3.61
N THR A 93 -24.49 -20.02 -3.41
CA THR A 93 -23.31 -20.06 -2.55
C THR A 93 -22.19 -19.21 -3.17
N PRO A 94 -21.18 -18.80 -2.37
CA PRO A 94 -20.01 -18.12 -2.91
C PRO A 94 -19.34 -18.89 -4.06
N GLY A 95 -19.40 -20.23 -4.06
CA GLY A 95 -18.95 -21.05 -5.19
C GLY A 95 -19.81 -20.86 -6.44
N ASP A 96 -21.14 -20.90 -6.31
CA ASP A 96 -22.07 -20.73 -7.44
C ASP A 96 -21.98 -19.34 -8.09
N LEU A 97 -21.60 -18.32 -7.32
CA LEU A 97 -21.36 -16.97 -7.83
C LEU A 97 -20.04 -16.85 -8.60
N LEU A 98 -19.04 -17.67 -8.24
CA LEU A 98 -17.71 -17.65 -8.86
C LEU A 98 -17.58 -18.68 -9.99
N ASP A 99 -18.45 -19.68 -10.03
CA ASP A 99 -18.49 -20.74 -11.05
C ASP A 99 -18.51 -20.22 -12.51
N PRO A 100 -19.25 -19.14 -12.85
CA PRO A 100 -19.20 -18.55 -14.18
C PRO A 100 -17.83 -17.98 -14.54
N LEU A 101 -17.10 -17.41 -13.57
CA LEU A 101 -15.76 -16.83 -13.78
C LEU A 101 -14.69 -17.90 -14.06
N PHE A 102 -14.93 -19.14 -13.63
CA PHE A 102 -14.03 -20.27 -13.89
C PHE A 102 -14.40 -21.08 -15.14
N LYS A 103 -15.65 -20.96 -15.62
CA LYS A 103 -16.14 -21.62 -16.85
C LYS A 103 -16.03 -20.74 -18.08
N GLU A 104 -16.21 -19.43 -17.94
CA GLU A 104 -15.91 -18.48 -19.01
C GLU A 104 -14.38 -18.31 -19.05
N SER A 105 -13.76 -18.78 -20.13
CA SER A 105 -12.40 -18.41 -20.48
C SER A 105 -12.29 -16.88 -20.42
N SER A 106 -11.53 -16.40 -19.44
CA SER A 106 -11.19 -14.99 -19.18
C SER A 106 -11.36 -14.12 -20.43
N CYS A 107 -12.37 -13.24 -20.43
CA CYS A 107 -12.51 -12.24 -21.47
C CYS A 107 -11.45 -11.15 -21.25
N SER A 108 -10.21 -11.43 -21.64
CA SER A 108 -9.20 -10.40 -21.88
C SER A 108 -9.18 -10.15 -23.39
N TYR A 109 -9.99 -9.19 -23.86
CA TYR A 109 -9.89 -8.74 -25.24
C TYR A 109 -8.60 -7.93 -25.38
N ARG A 110 -7.63 -8.46 -26.11
CA ARG A 110 -6.52 -7.68 -26.66
C ARG A 110 -6.98 -7.22 -28.04
N GLU A 111 -7.13 -5.92 -28.24
CA GLU A 111 -7.20 -5.37 -29.59
C GLU A 111 -5.87 -5.65 -30.30
N SER A 112 -5.87 -6.67 -31.16
CA SER A 112 -4.86 -6.83 -32.18
C SER A 112 -5.55 -7.04 -33.52
N THR A 113 -5.30 -6.09 -34.40
CA THR A 113 -5.78 -6.02 -35.78
C THR A 113 -5.41 -7.25 -36.61
N SER A 114 -6.43 -7.78 -37.29
CA SER A 114 -6.44 -8.64 -38.50
C SER A 114 -6.14 -10.15 -38.40
N PRO A 115 -6.75 -10.97 -39.31
CA PRO A 115 -7.13 -12.34 -39.03
C PRO A 115 -6.28 -13.37 -39.78
N MET A 116 -5.96 -14.49 -39.13
CA MET A 116 -5.65 -15.75 -39.83
C MET A 116 -6.15 -16.97 -39.03
N ARG A 117 -7.19 -17.58 -39.60
CA ARG A 117 -7.53 -19.02 -39.71
C ARG A 117 -7.37 -19.94 -38.48
N GLU A 118 -8.50 -20.51 -38.06
CA GLU A 118 -8.61 -21.69 -37.18
C GLU A 118 -7.85 -22.90 -37.73
N GLU A 119 -7.03 -23.52 -36.89
CA GLU A 119 -6.72 -24.94 -36.94
C GLU A 119 -6.83 -25.46 -35.49
N ALA A 120 -7.75 -26.39 -35.28
CA ALA A 120 -7.98 -27.06 -34.01
C ALA A 120 -6.78 -27.94 -33.66
N PHE A 121 -6.25 -27.84 -32.44
CA PHE A 121 -5.35 -28.86 -31.91
C PHE A 121 -5.72 -29.27 -30.48
N SER A 122 -6.12 -30.53 -30.37
CA SER A 122 -6.49 -31.25 -29.17
C SER A 122 -5.30 -31.39 -28.22
N SER A 123 -5.54 -31.14 -26.93
CA SER A 123 -4.56 -31.28 -25.85
C SER A 123 -4.38 -32.75 -25.47
N THR A 124 -3.23 -33.33 -25.81
CA THR A 124 -2.66 -34.45 -25.04
C THR A 124 -1.14 -34.47 -25.23
N HIS A 125 -0.38 -34.00 -24.24
CA HIS A 125 1.08 -34.16 -24.24
C HIS A 125 1.56 -34.99 -23.06
N LYS A 126 2.14 -36.15 -23.40
CA LYS A 126 3.12 -36.89 -22.60
C LYS A 126 4.44 -36.10 -22.56
N PRO A 127 5.25 -36.21 -21.49
CA PRO A 127 6.50 -35.47 -21.41
C PRO A 127 7.60 -36.16 -22.25
N LEU A 128 8.30 -35.38 -23.07
CA LEU A 128 9.60 -35.73 -23.64
C LEU A 128 10.63 -34.70 -23.17
N VAL A 129 11.73 -35.21 -22.62
CA VAL A 129 12.92 -34.47 -22.20
C VAL A 129 13.88 -34.36 -23.37
N VAL A 130 14.28 -33.14 -23.77
CA VAL A 130 15.58 -32.83 -24.41
C VAL A 130 15.90 -31.35 -24.11
N GLY A 131 17.16 -31.06 -23.76
CA GLY A 131 17.58 -29.84 -23.10
C GLY A 131 18.04 -28.67 -23.99
N GLY A 132 18.51 -27.63 -23.29
CA GLY A 132 19.38 -26.59 -23.83
C GLY A 132 18.72 -25.24 -24.10
N GLN A 133 19.11 -24.25 -23.28
CA GLN A 133 19.04 -22.80 -23.48
C GLN A 133 17.66 -22.12 -23.32
N THR A 134 17.47 -21.49 -22.15
CA THR A 134 16.44 -20.45 -21.95
C THR A 134 17.07 -19.07 -21.97
N GLN A 135 16.59 -18.28 -22.94
CA GLN A 135 16.75 -16.84 -23.04
C GLN A 135 16.11 -16.12 -21.85
N VAL A 136 16.73 -14.99 -21.50
CA VAL A 136 16.36 -14.07 -20.43
C VAL A 136 15.14 -13.25 -20.83
N THR A 137 14.07 -13.29 -20.04
CA THR A 137 12.94 -12.35 -20.11
C THR A 137 12.66 -11.77 -18.73
N VAL A 138 12.82 -10.46 -18.62
CA VAL A 138 12.58 -9.65 -17.42
C VAL A 138 11.07 -9.46 -17.24
N GLY A 139 10.53 -9.94 -16.12
CA GLY A 139 9.12 -9.76 -15.74
C GLY A 139 8.63 -10.85 -14.80
N THR A 140 8.62 -10.54 -13.49
CA THR A 140 7.81 -11.14 -12.40
C THR A 140 7.73 -12.67 -12.20
N THR A 141 8.43 -13.49 -12.96
CA THR A 141 8.45 -14.97 -12.81
C THR A 141 9.66 -15.52 -12.08
N HIS A 142 10.67 -14.69 -11.78
CA HIS A 142 11.93 -15.17 -11.22
C HIS A 142 11.88 -15.45 -9.71
N ILE A 143 11.05 -14.71 -8.96
CA ILE A 143 11.01 -14.78 -7.49
C ILE A 143 10.41 -16.11 -7.00
N SER A 144 9.39 -16.63 -7.70
CA SER A 144 8.74 -17.92 -7.34
C SER A 144 9.60 -19.16 -7.58
N ARG A 145 10.78 -19.00 -8.21
CA ARG A 145 11.70 -20.10 -8.54
C ARG A 145 12.99 -20.11 -7.71
N MET A 146 13.21 -19.10 -6.88
CA MET A 146 14.42 -18.97 -6.08
C MET A 146 14.21 -19.57 -4.69
N THR A 147 15.21 -20.28 -4.18
CA THR A 147 15.24 -20.65 -2.77
C THR A 147 15.48 -19.42 -1.91
N ASP A 148 15.03 -19.46 -0.65
CA ASP A 148 15.27 -18.38 0.32
C ASP A 148 16.77 -18.04 0.43
N GLU A 149 17.64 -19.05 0.41
CA GLU A 149 19.09 -18.85 0.43
C GLU A 149 19.62 -18.08 -0.79
N GLN A 150 19.10 -18.39 -1.99
CA GLN A 150 19.52 -17.69 -3.20
C GLN A 150 19.03 -16.25 -3.18
N LEU A 151 17.79 -16.02 -2.74
CA LEU A 151 17.23 -14.69 -2.56
C LEU A 151 18.06 -13.85 -1.58
N ILE A 152 18.46 -14.43 -0.45
CA ILE A 152 19.31 -13.78 0.56
C ILE A 152 20.67 -13.42 -0.03
N LYS A 153 21.32 -14.36 -0.73
CA LYS A 153 22.63 -14.12 -1.36
C LYS A 153 22.55 -13.00 -2.38
N GLU A 154 21.54 -13.03 -3.24
CA GLU A 154 21.33 -12.00 -4.25
C GLU A 154 20.99 -10.65 -3.63
N PHE A 155 20.15 -10.62 -2.60
CA PHE A 155 19.84 -9.40 -1.85
C PHE A 155 21.09 -8.81 -1.18
N LEU A 156 21.85 -9.59 -0.42
CA LEU A 156 23.05 -9.10 0.30
C LEU A 156 24.20 -8.72 -0.64
N SER A 157 24.28 -9.31 -1.83
CA SER A 157 25.21 -8.88 -2.88
C SER A 157 24.76 -7.58 -3.58
N GLY A 158 23.51 -7.15 -3.34
CA GLY A 158 22.86 -6.04 -4.02
C GLY A 158 22.47 -6.36 -5.47
N SER A 159 22.50 -7.61 -5.92
CA SER A 159 22.00 -8.00 -7.26
C SER A 159 20.49 -8.00 -7.31
N TYR A 160 19.83 -8.31 -6.20
CA TYR A 160 18.38 -8.21 -6.04
C TYR A 160 18.00 -7.06 -5.11
N CYS A 161 16.93 -6.35 -5.48
CA CYS A 161 16.42 -5.21 -4.74
C CYS A 161 15.02 -5.49 -4.23
N LEU A 162 14.71 -5.00 -3.03
CA LEU A 162 13.38 -5.09 -2.46
C LEU A 162 12.55 -3.91 -2.96
N HIS A 163 11.39 -4.23 -3.53
CA HIS A 163 10.45 -3.25 -4.05
C HIS A 163 9.19 -3.19 -3.19
N GLY A 164 8.59 -2.01 -3.08
CA GLY A 164 7.31 -1.86 -2.40
C GLY A 164 6.77 -0.43 -2.49
N GLY A 165 5.83 -0.09 -1.62
CA GLY A 165 5.16 1.21 -1.60
C GLY A 165 3.71 1.16 -2.06
N VAL A 166 2.89 2.01 -1.46
CA VAL A 166 1.44 2.09 -1.65
C VAL A 166 1.05 3.38 -2.36
N GLY A 167 -0.01 3.32 -3.16
CA GLY A 167 -0.48 4.47 -3.94
C GLY A 167 0.53 4.94 -4.99
N TRP A 168 0.69 6.26 -5.09
CA TRP A 168 1.52 6.95 -6.09
C TRP A 168 3.01 6.62 -5.96
N TRP A 169 3.53 6.54 -4.73
CA TRP A 169 4.96 6.34 -4.50
C TRP A 169 5.33 4.87 -4.39
N LYS A 170 6.38 4.52 -5.13
CA LYS A 170 7.07 3.23 -5.08
C LYS A 170 8.50 3.43 -4.63
N TYR A 171 9.04 2.40 -4.01
CA TYR A 171 10.37 2.40 -3.44
C TYR A 171 11.12 1.16 -3.89
N GLU A 172 12.41 1.34 -4.17
CA GLU A 172 13.36 0.28 -4.48
C GLU A 172 14.54 0.42 -3.53
N PHE A 173 14.87 -0.66 -2.85
CA PHE A 173 16.01 -0.73 -1.94
C PHE A 173 16.95 -1.87 -2.35
N CYS A 174 18.16 -1.51 -2.73
CA CYS A 174 19.23 -2.45 -3.06
C CYS A 174 20.29 -2.39 -1.96
N TYR A 175 20.47 -3.48 -1.23
CA TYR A 175 21.41 -3.53 -0.11
C TYR A 175 22.84 -3.22 -0.58
N GLY A 176 23.52 -2.33 0.15
CA GLY A 176 24.89 -1.90 -0.16
C GLY A 176 25.01 -1.06 -1.44
N LYS A 177 23.90 -0.60 -2.02
CA LYS A 177 23.91 0.20 -3.26
C LYS A 177 23.13 1.50 -3.12
N HIS A 178 21.80 1.45 -3.11
CA HIS A 178 20.97 2.65 -3.19
C HIS A 178 19.55 2.43 -2.70
N VAL A 179 18.88 3.55 -2.42
CA VAL A 179 17.45 3.67 -2.19
C VAL A 179 16.89 4.63 -3.22
N HIS A 180 15.95 4.15 -4.02
CA HIS A 180 15.22 4.94 -5.00
C HIS A 180 13.77 5.10 -4.58
N GLN A 181 13.24 6.29 -4.78
CA GLN A 181 11.81 6.57 -4.81
C GLN A 181 11.41 6.80 -6.26
N TYR A 182 10.28 6.26 -6.69
CA TYR A 182 9.78 6.49 -8.02
C TYR A 182 8.26 6.47 -8.07
N HIS A 183 7.72 7.06 -9.12
CA HIS A 183 6.36 6.80 -9.57
C HIS A 183 6.40 6.59 -11.08
N GLU A 184 5.41 5.87 -11.60
CA GLU A 184 5.30 5.59 -13.03
C GLU A 184 4.02 6.23 -13.56
N ASP A 185 4.18 7.14 -14.51
CA ASP A 185 3.09 7.72 -15.28
C ASP A 185 3.00 6.99 -16.63
N LYS A 186 1.77 6.76 -17.10
CA LYS A 186 1.52 6.06 -18.37
C LYS A 186 2.07 6.83 -19.58
N GLU A 187 2.15 8.15 -19.50
CA GLU A 187 2.58 8.99 -20.64
C GLU A 187 4.03 9.48 -20.50
N GLN A 188 4.48 9.77 -19.28
CA GLN A 188 5.79 10.39 -19.02
C GLN A 188 6.85 9.38 -18.55
N GLY A 189 6.47 8.12 -18.32
CA GLY A 189 7.36 7.06 -17.86
C GLY A 189 7.68 7.14 -16.36
N LYS A 190 8.80 6.52 -15.98
CA LYS A 190 9.23 6.38 -14.59
C LYS A 190 10.05 7.58 -14.15
N ASN A 191 9.53 8.40 -13.23
CA ASN A 191 10.30 9.44 -12.57
C ASN A 191 10.99 8.84 -11.34
N ILE A 192 12.32 8.89 -11.29
CA ILE A 192 13.14 8.28 -10.25
C ILE A 192 13.91 9.37 -9.51
N VAL A 193 13.82 9.36 -8.19
CA VAL A 193 14.61 10.18 -7.28
C VAL A 193 15.53 9.29 -6.46
N VAL A 194 16.82 9.61 -6.44
CA VAL A 194 17.80 8.95 -5.58
C VAL A 194 17.66 9.50 -4.17
N VAL A 195 17.12 8.71 -3.26
CA VAL A 195 16.92 9.10 -1.86
C VAL A 195 18.22 8.98 -1.07
N GLY A 196 19.02 7.97 -1.40
CA GLY A 196 20.37 7.81 -0.86
C GLY A 196 21.15 6.70 -1.56
N SER A 197 22.46 6.83 -1.55
CA SER A 197 23.46 5.91 -2.06
C SER A 197 24.34 5.41 -0.90
N TRP A 198 24.83 4.18 -1.05
CA TRP A 198 25.67 3.54 -0.05
C TRP A 198 27.07 4.14 -0.04
N ASN A 199 27.55 4.46 1.14
CA ASN A 199 28.94 4.81 1.38
C ASN A 199 29.39 4.16 2.70
N ALA A 200 30.39 3.28 2.63
CA ALA A 200 30.80 2.47 3.77
C ALA A 200 31.40 3.32 4.89
N GLU A 201 32.21 4.32 4.54
CA GLU A 201 32.86 5.22 5.49
C GLU A 201 31.85 6.10 6.22
N GLU A 202 30.89 6.68 5.51
CA GLU A 202 29.81 7.48 6.11
C GLU A 202 28.92 6.64 7.02
N HIS A 203 28.55 5.44 6.57
CA HIS A 203 27.76 4.54 7.40
C HIS A 203 28.52 4.16 8.69
N LEU A 204 29.82 3.88 8.60
CA LEU A 204 30.65 3.59 9.78
C LEU A 204 30.67 4.76 10.75
N GLN A 205 30.84 5.99 10.27
CA GLN A 205 30.82 7.19 11.12
C GLN A 205 29.44 7.42 11.75
N TRP A 206 28.37 7.15 11.01
CA TRP A 206 27.01 7.22 11.52
C TRP A 206 26.77 6.16 12.61
N ALA A 207 27.19 4.92 12.38
CA ALA A 207 26.99 3.79 13.29
C ALA A 207 27.79 3.93 14.59
N GLN A 208 28.90 4.65 14.60
CA GLN A 208 29.63 4.98 15.85
C GLN A 208 28.85 5.94 16.77
N LYS A 209 27.96 6.76 16.19
CA LYS A 209 27.20 7.79 16.90
C LYS A 209 25.76 7.37 17.18
N ASN A 210 25.32 6.22 16.65
CA ASN A 210 23.94 5.77 16.68
C ASN A 210 23.87 4.28 16.99
N VAL A 211 22.73 3.83 17.49
CA VAL A 211 22.50 2.40 17.70
C VAL A 211 22.10 1.76 16.38
N ALA A 212 23.06 1.12 15.70
CA ALA A 212 22.83 0.48 14.40
C ALA A 212 22.09 -0.87 14.51
N ARG A 213 22.18 -1.55 15.66
CA ARG A 213 21.52 -2.84 15.93
C ARG A 213 20.80 -2.77 17.27
N SER A 214 19.54 -3.19 17.31
CA SER A 214 18.77 -3.31 18.56
C SER A 214 18.27 -4.73 18.79
N TYR A 215 18.15 -5.09 20.06
CA TYR A 215 17.87 -6.44 20.53
C TYR A 215 16.46 -6.55 21.11
N GLN A 216 15.91 -7.75 21.05
CA GLN A 216 14.75 -8.16 21.83
C GLN A 216 15.04 -9.50 22.51
N PHE A 217 14.64 -9.60 23.78
CA PHE A 217 14.63 -10.88 24.47
C PHE A 217 13.41 -11.66 24.00
N LYS A 218 13.61 -12.90 23.55
CA LYS A 218 12.52 -13.87 23.40
C LYS A 218 12.31 -14.61 24.72
N ASP A 219 11.12 -15.17 24.89
CA ASP A 219 10.72 -15.93 26.09
C ASP A 219 11.66 -17.11 26.39
N ASP A 220 12.34 -17.63 25.37
CA ASP A 220 13.36 -18.69 25.48
C ASP A 220 14.72 -18.19 26.05
N GLY A 221 14.82 -16.92 26.46
CA GLY A 221 16.05 -16.31 26.98
C GLY A 221 17.11 -15.96 25.93
N VAL A 222 16.89 -16.32 24.65
CA VAL A 222 17.78 -15.98 23.54
C VAL A 222 17.55 -14.53 23.10
N GLN A 223 18.59 -13.71 23.13
CA GLN A 223 18.58 -12.38 22.53
C GLN A 223 18.62 -12.51 21.01
N LYS A 224 17.58 -12.00 20.34
CA LYS A 224 17.55 -11.89 18.87
C LYS A 224 17.59 -10.45 18.43
N VAL A 225 18.20 -10.21 17.28
CA VAL A 225 18.20 -8.89 16.67
C VAL A 225 16.79 -8.55 16.21
N LYS A 226 16.25 -7.44 16.72
CA LYS A 226 14.90 -6.97 16.36
C LYS A 226 14.94 -6.11 15.11
N LEU A 227 15.95 -5.26 15.02
CA LEU A 227 16.05 -4.21 14.01
C LEU A 227 17.52 -3.92 13.71
N VAL A 228 17.81 -3.77 12.43
CA VAL A 228 19.08 -3.28 11.90
C VAL A 228 18.84 -1.95 11.19
N SER A 229 19.72 -0.98 11.42
CA SER A 229 19.64 0.36 10.85
C SER A 229 20.91 0.65 10.03
N LEU A 230 20.72 1.03 8.78
CA LEU A 230 21.78 1.36 7.82
C LEU A 230 21.61 2.80 7.34
N PHE A 231 22.72 3.50 7.15
CA PHE A 231 22.72 4.89 6.68
C PHE A 231 23.11 4.94 5.21
N TYR A 232 22.32 5.65 4.42
CA TYR A 232 22.57 5.94 3.00
C TYR A 232 22.55 7.46 2.81
N GLY A 233 23.68 8.02 2.40
CA GLY A 233 23.87 9.44 2.15
C GLY A 233 23.81 9.76 0.65
N HIS A 234 24.32 10.91 0.23
CA HIS A 234 24.58 11.20 -1.19
C HIS A 234 23.38 11.03 -2.16
N GLY A 235 22.15 11.25 -1.70
CA GLY A 235 20.99 11.30 -2.58
C GLY A 235 20.95 12.58 -3.43
N ASP A 236 19.95 12.66 -4.31
CA ASP A 236 19.73 13.83 -5.16
C ASP A 236 19.59 15.10 -4.32
N VAL A 237 20.09 16.22 -4.87
CA VAL A 237 20.04 17.52 -4.19
C VAL A 237 18.59 17.92 -3.97
N CYS A 238 18.26 18.22 -2.71
CA CYS A 238 16.98 18.74 -2.29
C CYS A 238 16.83 20.19 -2.73
N ASP A 239 15.77 20.50 -3.47
CA ASP A 239 15.39 21.84 -3.91
C ASP A 239 15.09 22.78 -2.73
N LEU A 240 14.46 22.25 -1.67
CA LEU A 240 14.08 23.04 -0.49
C LEU A 240 15.25 23.39 0.44
N THR A 241 16.24 22.49 0.57
CA THR A 241 17.34 22.66 1.54
C THR A 241 18.70 22.91 0.89
N GLY A 242 18.83 22.65 -0.41
CA GLY A 242 20.09 22.69 -1.15
C GLY A 242 21.10 21.59 -0.76
N LYS A 243 20.72 20.66 0.12
CA LYS A 243 21.58 19.56 0.59
C LYS A 243 21.20 18.24 -0.08
N PRO A 244 22.14 17.29 -0.23
CA PRO A 244 21.80 15.96 -0.71
C PRO A 244 20.81 15.27 0.23
N ARG A 245 19.85 14.55 -0.34
CA ARG A 245 18.93 13.71 0.43
C ARG A 245 19.69 12.60 1.15
N GLN A 246 19.15 12.16 2.30
CA GLN A 246 19.72 11.07 3.09
C GLN A 246 18.62 10.21 3.69
N VAL A 247 18.90 8.92 3.88
CA VAL A 247 17.92 7.97 4.41
C VAL A 247 18.54 6.99 5.38
N ILE A 248 17.80 6.71 6.46
CA ILE A 248 18.10 5.61 7.38
C ILE A 248 17.19 4.44 7.01
N VAL A 249 17.77 3.35 6.53
CA VAL A 249 17.05 2.11 6.22
C VAL A 249 16.95 1.26 7.48
N LYS A 250 15.73 0.85 7.83
CA LYS A 250 15.39 0.04 9.00
C LYS A 250 14.85 -1.32 8.57
N LEU A 251 15.67 -2.35 8.72
CA LEU A 251 15.34 -3.73 8.38
C LEU A 251 14.74 -4.44 9.60
N LYS A 252 13.50 -4.92 9.47
CA LYS A 252 12.78 -5.61 10.54
C LYS A 252 12.29 -6.97 10.07
N CYS A 253 12.36 -7.95 10.96
CA CYS A 253 11.70 -9.23 10.76
C CYS A 253 10.20 -9.05 10.97
N LYS A 254 9.42 -9.59 10.04
CA LYS A 254 7.96 -9.69 10.16
C LYS A 254 7.54 -11.04 9.62
N GLU A 255 6.98 -11.86 10.49
CA GLU A 255 6.45 -13.16 10.11
C GLU A 255 5.20 -12.97 9.23
N SER A 256 5.05 -13.85 8.24
CA SER A 256 3.94 -13.83 7.29
C SER A 256 3.74 -15.23 6.73
N GLU A 257 2.52 -15.55 6.32
CA GLU A 257 2.18 -16.78 5.62
C GLU A 257 2.84 -16.87 4.24
N SER A 258 3.17 -15.72 3.63
CA SER A 258 3.89 -15.66 2.37
C SER A 258 5.37 -15.38 2.63
N PRO A 259 6.30 -16.31 2.32
CA PRO A 259 7.73 -16.15 2.59
C PRO A 259 8.37 -14.99 1.82
N HIS A 260 7.76 -14.60 0.70
CA HIS A 260 8.22 -13.51 -0.15
C HIS A 260 7.45 -12.19 0.07
N ALA A 261 6.63 -12.10 1.13
CA ALA A 261 5.96 -10.85 1.48
C ALA A 261 6.98 -9.78 1.87
N VAL A 262 6.86 -8.59 1.28
CA VAL A 262 7.70 -7.43 1.61
C VAL A 262 6.79 -6.23 1.84
N THR A 263 6.92 -5.61 3.01
CA THR A 263 6.30 -4.32 3.32
C THR A 263 7.38 -3.25 3.30
N VAL A 264 7.21 -2.23 2.45
CA VAL A 264 8.12 -1.08 2.37
C VAL A 264 7.33 0.20 2.58
N TYR A 265 7.81 1.06 3.49
CA TYR A 265 7.24 2.38 3.74
C TYR A 265 8.33 3.42 3.99
N MET A 266 8.03 4.67 3.69
CA MET A 266 8.92 5.82 3.87
C MET A 266 8.29 6.82 4.83
N LEU A 267 9.10 7.35 5.75
CA LEU A 267 8.74 8.47 6.61
C LEU A 267 9.73 9.61 6.38
N GLU A 268 9.26 10.85 6.35
CA GLU A 268 10.09 12.05 6.22
C GLU A 268 9.98 12.88 7.52
N PRO A 269 10.72 12.51 8.59
CA PRO A 269 10.67 13.23 9.86
C PRO A 269 11.22 14.67 9.76
N GLN A 270 12.13 14.93 8.81
CA GLN A 270 12.64 16.25 8.50
C GLN A 270 12.75 16.39 6.98
N THR A 271 12.63 17.61 6.47
CA THR A 271 12.74 17.89 5.03
C THR A 271 14.01 17.28 4.44
N CYS A 272 13.84 16.41 3.45
CA CYS A 272 14.90 15.70 2.75
C CYS A 272 15.77 14.76 3.61
N GLN A 273 15.25 14.37 4.78
CA GLN A 273 15.81 13.30 5.60
C GLN A 273 14.75 12.23 5.84
N TYR A 274 15.06 11.00 5.44
CA TYR A 274 14.06 9.94 5.36
C TYR A 274 14.39 8.77 6.28
N VAL A 275 13.35 8.02 6.62
CA VAL A 275 13.45 6.71 7.27
C VAL A 275 12.68 5.70 6.43
N LEU A 276 13.40 4.76 5.83
CA LEU A 276 12.81 3.67 5.05
C LEU A 276 12.63 2.45 5.96
N GLY A 277 11.40 2.03 6.19
CA GLY A 277 11.10 0.77 6.87
C GLY A 277 10.93 -0.35 5.86
N VAL A 278 11.66 -1.46 6.04
CA VAL A 278 11.53 -2.68 5.25
C VAL A 278 11.26 -3.85 6.19
N GLU A 279 10.12 -4.49 5.99
CA GLU A 279 9.65 -5.61 6.81
C GLU A 279 9.40 -6.83 5.92
N SER A 280 10.02 -7.96 6.21
CA SER A 280 9.86 -9.19 5.42
C SER A 280 10.23 -10.45 6.23
N PRO A 281 9.64 -11.62 5.93
CA PRO A 281 10.05 -12.89 6.53
C PRO A 281 11.49 -13.29 6.17
N VAL A 282 11.95 -12.98 4.95
CA VAL A 282 13.34 -13.30 4.52
C VAL A 282 14.39 -12.60 5.39
N ILE A 283 14.06 -11.41 5.90
CA ILE A 283 14.93 -10.64 6.80
C ILE A 283 15.12 -11.37 8.15
N CYS A 284 14.13 -12.16 8.59
CA CYS A 284 14.22 -12.92 9.84
C CYS A 284 15.38 -13.94 9.86
N GLN A 285 15.77 -14.47 8.70
CA GLN A 285 16.84 -15.47 8.59
C GLN A 285 18.24 -14.83 8.73
N ILE A 286 18.37 -13.54 8.43
CA ILE A 286 19.66 -12.86 8.36
C ILE A 286 19.87 -11.81 9.45
N LEU A 287 18.83 -11.32 10.13
CA LEU A 287 19.02 -10.25 11.13
C LEU A 287 20.02 -10.59 12.23
N ASP A 288 20.06 -11.85 12.67
CA ASP A 288 20.96 -12.30 13.72
C ASP A 288 22.45 -12.31 13.26
N THR A 289 22.72 -12.27 11.93
CA THR A 289 24.09 -12.19 11.37
C THR A 289 24.67 -10.77 11.37
N ALA A 290 23.88 -9.75 11.69
CA ALA A 290 24.33 -8.36 11.68
C ALA A 290 25.47 -8.13 12.69
N ASP A 291 26.53 -7.41 12.30
CA ASP A 291 27.56 -6.99 13.25
C ASP A 291 27.09 -5.82 14.15
N GLU A 292 27.98 -5.31 15.01
CA GLU A 292 27.69 -4.15 15.88
C GLU A 292 27.35 -2.87 15.10
N LYS A 293 27.77 -2.79 13.83
CA LYS A 293 27.53 -1.68 12.92
C LYS A 293 26.24 -1.88 12.12
N GLY A 294 25.54 -3.00 12.29
CA GLY A 294 24.34 -3.33 11.55
C GLY A 294 24.60 -3.92 10.16
N LEU A 295 25.83 -4.28 9.81
CA LEU A 295 26.13 -4.91 8.53
C LEU A 295 25.78 -6.40 8.58
N LEU A 296 24.89 -6.82 7.68
CA LEU A 296 24.49 -8.20 7.49
C LEU A 296 25.53 -8.98 6.68
N SER A 297 25.72 -10.26 7.02
CA SER A 297 26.54 -11.19 6.27
C SER A 297 25.76 -12.44 5.87
N ILE A 298 26.21 -13.12 4.81
CA ILE A 298 25.72 -14.46 4.45
C ILE A 298 26.16 -15.41 5.57
N SER A 299 25.24 -16.19 6.14
CA SER A 299 25.60 -17.25 7.06
C SER A 299 26.38 -18.33 6.30
N SER A 300 27.61 -18.62 6.74
CA SER A 300 28.47 -19.68 6.20
C SER A 300 27.87 -21.07 6.38
#